data_AF-A0A9D6E6Q3-F1
#
_entry.id   AF-A0A9D6E6Q3-F1
#
_cell.length_a   1.000
_cell.length_b   1.000
_cell.length_c   1.000
_cell.angle_alpha   90.00
_cell.angle_beta   90.00
_cell.angle_gamma   90.00
#
_symmetry.space_group_name_H-M   'P 1'
#
loop_
_entity.id
_entity.type
_entity.pdbx_description
1 polymer ?
#
loop_
_entity_poly.entity_id
_entity_poly.type
_entity_poly.pdbx_seq_one_letter_code
_entity_poly.pdbx_strand_id
1 'polypeptide(L)'
;MRPEWPAPRPWLAMGLAVWLAACDGRVGMHFATSTPREAYEARLRELGLHTTALGRDWAAAGEQALGAPVAVVLPHRELRYLDPRQAAAVAYRLSLERGQRVAARIEVADTQPSDLTFFLDLFFLPDSVTPPQPVASADSSAWEFEYVAMRPGDYVLRLQPELLRGGRITLTVSAHASLEFPVAGMDLGTLRSRFGAPRDAGRREHHGVDLFAPRGTAVLAAAAGWVSWVGTNRLGGNVVWLRDARYGRRLYYAHLDRHAVEEDRWVEPGDTLGFVGNTGNARTTRPHLHFGIYIRGEGPVDPYFHLLEPTGRLPLFAGDSSLVGGWGRVTSSGGRLRARAEGSAPPIVALPGDAPVQVLAGVGPWYLARLPSGKEGYVSLREVRPLQPLYSAAVAAGSVLRSAPGTLGAATESLARGEVVPVLGRYGNQVLVRHPSGLLGWMGSESLVVSGGGVAGVQ
;
A
#
# COMPACT_ATOMS: atom_id res chain seq x y z
N MET A 1 65.04 12.97 10.29
CA MET A 1 64.23 12.34 11.35
C MET A 1 62.83 12.92 11.27
N ARG A 2 61.88 12.16 10.72
CA ARG A 2 60.45 12.47 10.70
C ARG A 2 59.77 11.53 11.72
N PRO A 3 58.84 11.99 12.56
CA PRO A 3 58.10 11.09 13.43
C PRO A 3 56.97 10.43 12.64
N GLU A 4 56.98 9.10 12.61
CA GLU A 4 55.92 8.25 12.07
C GLU A 4 54.78 8.13 13.10
N TRP A 5 53.54 8.34 12.66
CA TRP A 5 52.34 8.09 13.46
C TRP A 5 51.78 6.69 13.13
N PRO A 6 51.39 5.88 14.13
CA PRO A 6 50.86 4.55 13.89
C PRO A 6 49.40 4.60 13.39
N ALA A 7 49.06 3.71 12.46
CA ALA A 7 47.71 3.53 11.93
C ALA A 7 46.73 2.97 12.98
N PRO A 8 45.44 3.36 12.98
CA PRO A 8 44.46 2.81 13.92
C PRO A 8 43.98 1.42 13.48
N ARG A 9 43.95 0.48 14.43
CA ARG A 9 43.36 -0.87 14.31
C ARG A 9 41.83 -0.80 14.43
N PRO A 10 41.07 -1.70 13.77
CA PRO A 10 39.61 -1.73 13.85
C PRO A 10 39.15 -2.36 15.18
N TRP A 11 38.20 -1.70 15.85
CA TRP A 11 37.54 -2.24 17.04
C TRP A 11 36.37 -3.14 16.63
N LEU A 12 36.44 -4.41 17.03
CA LEU A 12 35.28 -5.30 17.19
C LEU A 12 34.46 -4.80 18.37
N ALA A 13 33.23 -4.33 18.13
CA ALA A 13 32.25 -4.10 19.19
C ALA A 13 31.23 -5.25 19.17
N MET A 14 31.39 -6.16 20.13
CA MET A 14 30.46 -7.24 20.45
C MET A 14 29.25 -6.64 21.19
N GLY A 15 28.05 -7.01 20.78
CA GLY A 15 26.79 -6.43 21.25
C GLY A 15 26.45 -6.80 22.70
N LEU A 16 25.68 -5.93 23.35
CA LEU A 16 24.95 -6.24 24.57
C LEU A 16 23.48 -5.87 24.35
N ALA A 17 22.60 -6.87 24.49
CA ALA A 17 21.16 -6.71 24.43
C ALA A 17 20.60 -6.32 25.80
N VAL A 18 19.61 -5.42 25.80
CA VAL A 18 18.63 -5.31 26.89
C VAL A 18 17.25 -5.18 26.25
N TRP A 19 16.40 -6.16 26.56
CA TRP A 19 15.00 -6.22 26.19
C TRP A 19 14.16 -5.46 27.20
N LEU A 20 13.36 -4.50 26.72
CA LEU A 20 12.15 -4.08 27.40
C LEU A 20 11.04 -4.02 26.34
N ALA A 21 10.17 -5.03 26.38
CA ALA A 21 8.92 -5.00 25.66
C ALA A 21 8.03 -3.92 26.28
N ALA A 22 7.90 -2.78 25.60
CA ALA A 22 6.80 -1.87 25.85
C ALA A 22 5.61 -2.36 25.01
N CYS A 23 4.55 -2.78 25.70
CA CYS A 23 3.27 -3.13 25.10
C CYS A 23 2.58 -1.87 24.57
N ASP A 24 3.08 -1.31 23.48
CA ASP A 24 2.36 -0.36 22.63
C ASP A 24 2.95 -0.53 21.24
N GLY A 25 2.18 -1.12 20.32
CA GLY A 25 2.61 -1.56 18.99
C GLY A 25 2.98 -0.43 18.02
N ARG A 26 3.85 0.50 18.44
CA ARG A 26 4.38 1.59 17.63
C ARG A 26 5.86 1.34 17.37
N VAL A 27 6.20 1.08 16.11
CA VAL A 27 7.58 0.81 15.68
C VAL A 27 8.39 2.11 15.66
N GLY A 28 9.46 2.15 16.47
CA GLY A 28 10.57 3.07 16.31
C GLY A 28 11.53 2.56 15.23
N MET A 29 12.24 3.45 14.54
CA MET A 29 13.24 3.04 13.55
C MET A 29 14.38 2.28 14.25
N HIS A 30 14.45 0.97 14.05
CA HIS A 30 15.58 0.16 14.45
C HIS A 30 16.63 0.17 13.33
N PHE A 31 17.90 0.43 13.66
CA PHE A 31 19.02 0.14 12.77
C PHE A 31 19.29 -1.37 12.77
N ALA A 32 18.37 -2.16 12.22
CA ALA A 32 18.68 -3.50 11.76
C ALA A 32 19.54 -3.35 10.50
N THR A 33 20.65 -4.07 10.40
CA THR A 33 21.50 -4.08 9.19
C THR A 33 20.79 -4.67 7.97
N SER A 34 19.64 -5.31 8.17
CA SER A 34 18.80 -5.92 7.14
C SER A 34 17.32 -5.75 7.48
N THR A 35 16.49 -5.54 6.47
CA THR A 35 15.02 -5.56 6.57
C THR A 35 14.51 -6.95 7.01
N PRO A 36 13.28 -7.07 7.54
CA PRO A 36 12.69 -8.38 7.88
C PRO A 36 12.68 -9.36 6.70
N ARG A 37 12.42 -8.86 5.47
CA ARG A 37 12.48 -9.67 4.26
C ARG A 37 13.89 -10.18 3.97
N GLU A 38 14.90 -9.32 4.07
CA GLU A 38 16.30 -9.71 3.85
C GLU A 38 16.78 -10.72 4.89
N ALA A 39 16.33 -10.59 6.15
CA ALA A 39 16.61 -11.57 7.19
C ALA A 39 15.99 -12.94 6.87
N TYR A 40 14.76 -12.97 6.35
CA TYR A 40 14.13 -14.21 5.89
C TYR A 40 14.85 -14.79 4.67
N GLU A 41 15.25 -13.96 3.71
CA GLU A 41 16.01 -14.39 2.54
C GLU A 41 17.37 -14.99 2.95
N ALA A 42 18.06 -14.40 3.92
CA ALA A 42 19.29 -14.96 4.50
C ALA A 42 19.03 -16.34 5.12
N ARG A 43 17.92 -16.51 5.85
CA ARG A 43 17.52 -17.81 6.41
C ARG A 43 17.23 -18.86 5.33
N LEU A 44 16.59 -18.48 4.23
CA LEU A 44 16.42 -19.38 3.07
C LEU A 44 17.77 -19.79 2.47
N ARG A 45 18.78 -18.92 2.53
CA ARG A 45 20.15 -19.26 2.09
C ARG A 45 20.83 -20.24 3.03
N GLU A 46 20.79 -19.98 4.33
CA GLU A 46 21.32 -20.87 5.38
C GLU A 46 20.73 -22.28 5.32
N LEU A 47 19.42 -22.39 5.07
CA LEU A 47 18.71 -23.67 4.95
C LEU A 47 18.86 -24.33 3.56
N GLY A 48 19.60 -23.72 2.63
CA GLY A 48 19.76 -24.22 1.26
C GLY A 48 18.52 -24.08 0.37
N LEU A 49 17.40 -23.57 0.90
CA LEU A 49 16.12 -23.43 0.19
C LEU A 49 16.18 -22.47 -1.00
N HIS A 50 17.06 -21.47 -0.97
CA HIS A 50 17.30 -20.57 -2.11
C HIS A 50 17.71 -21.29 -3.42
N THR A 51 18.23 -22.52 -3.32
CA THR A 51 18.59 -23.35 -4.48
C THR A 51 17.43 -24.18 -5.03
N THR A 52 16.29 -24.22 -4.33
CA THR A 52 15.07 -24.88 -4.80
C THR A 52 14.35 -24.01 -5.83
N ALA A 53 13.47 -24.60 -6.66
CA ALA A 53 12.64 -23.82 -7.57
C ALA A 53 11.80 -22.78 -6.80
N LEU A 54 11.12 -23.23 -5.74
CA LEU A 54 10.26 -22.37 -4.92
C LEU A 54 11.03 -21.21 -4.26
N GLY A 55 12.24 -21.45 -3.75
CA GLY A 55 13.07 -20.40 -3.16
C GLY A 55 13.57 -19.37 -4.19
N ARG A 56 13.97 -19.81 -5.39
CA ARG A 56 14.32 -18.91 -6.49
C ARG A 56 13.12 -18.10 -6.96
N ASP A 57 11.96 -18.74 -7.10
CA ASP A 57 10.73 -18.10 -7.54
C ASP A 57 10.28 -17.04 -6.51
N TRP A 58 10.49 -17.27 -5.22
CA TRP A 58 10.18 -16.28 -4.17
C TRP A 58 11.08 -15.05 -4.24
N ALA A 59 12.39 -15.24 -4.41
CA ALA A 59 13.29 -14.11 -4.61
C ALA A 59 12.92 -13.34 -5.89
N ALA A 60 12.69 -14.05 -6.99
CA ALA A 60 12.31 -13.45 -8.28
C ALA A 60 10.97 -12.70 -8.22
N ALA A 61 9.96 -13.26 -7.55
CA ALA A 61 8.66 -12.61 -7.40
C ALA A 61 8.78 -11.26 -6.68
N GLY A 62 9.61 -11.19 -5.64
CA GLY A 62 9.89 -9.96 -4.89
C GLY A 62 10.47 -8.85 -5.77
N GLU A 63 11.39 -9.19 -6.67
CA GLU A 63 12.01 -8.23 -7.61
C GLU A 63 11.07 -7.87 -8.77
N GLN A 64 10.36 -8.86 -9.32
CA GLN A 64 9.40 -8.66 -10.41
C GLN A 64 8.25 -7.73 -9.98
N ALA A 65 7.77 -7.84 -8.74
CA ALA A 65 6.73 -6.97 -8.21
C ALA A 65 7.15 -5.50 -8.23
N LEU A 66 8.42 -5.20 -7.95
CA LEU A 66 8.95 -3.82 -8.00
C LEU A 66 9.06 -3.28 -9.43
N GLY A 67 9.24 -4.15 -10.44
CA GLY A 67 9.32 -3.76 -11.85
C GLY A 67 7.97 -3.42 -12.49
N ALA A 68 6.87 -3.91 -11.93
CA ALA A 68 5.52 -3.67 -12.46
C ALA A 68 4.49 -3.41 -11.33
N PRO A 69 4.67 -2.36 -10.51
CA PRO A 69 3.76 -2.08 -9.40
C PRO A 69 2.39 -1.61 -9.90
N VAL A 70 1.34 -2.00 -9.19
CA VAL A 70 -0.03 -1.59 -9.45
C VAL A 70 -0.22 -0.16 -8.96
N ALA A 71 -0.52 0.78 -9.86
CA ALA A 71 -0.84 2.15 -9.45
C ALA A 71 -2.19 2.18 -8.72
N VAL A 72 -2.21 2.77 -7.51
CA VAL A 72 -3.42 2.92 -6.70
C VAL A 72 -3.61 4.38 -6.27
N VAL A 73 -4.87 4.77 -6.08
CA VAL A 73 -5.25 6.08 -5.55
C VAL A 73 -5.63 5.92 -4.09
N LEU A 74 -5.14 6.82 -3.22
CA LEU A 74 -5.43 6.78 -1.80
C LEU A 74 -6.74 7.54 -1.47
N PRO A 75 -7.57 7.04 -0.55
CA PRO A 75 -7.40 5.78 0.17
C PRO A 75 -7.72 4.56 -0.71
N HIS A 76 -6.89 3.52 -0.61
CA HIS A 76 -7.03 2.25 -1.32
C HIS A 76 -7.47 1.16 -0.34
N ARG A 77 -8.40 0.31 -0.76
CA ARG A 77 -8.77 -0.90 -0.02
C ARG A 77 -9.05 -2.03 -0.99
N GLU A 78 -8.47 -3.19 -0.71
CA GLU A 78 -8.66 -4.38 -1.51
C GLU A 78 -8.76 -5.64 -0.68
N LEU A 79 -9.66 -6.53 -1.09
CA LEU A 79 -9.70 -7.91 -0.63
C LEU A 79 -8.86 -8.74 -1.62
N ARG A 80 -7.80 -9.40 -1.18
CA ARG A 80 -6.89 -10.17 -2.03
C ARG A 80 -6.76 -11.60 -1.52
N TYR A 81 -6.55 -12.54 -2.43
CA TYR A 81 -6.08 -13.88 -2.09
C TYR A 81 -4.60 -14.04 -2.46
N LEU A 82 -3.79 -14.46 -1.48
CA LEU A 82 -2.41 -14.88 -1.66
C LEU A 82 -2.38 -16.42 -1.71
N ASP A 83 -2.10 -17.01 -2.87
CA ASP A 83 -2.05 -18.47 -3.00
C ASP A 83 -0.76 -19.02 -2.34
N PRO A 84 -0.84 -19.78 -1.23
CA PRO A 84 0.36 -20.26 -0.53
C PRO A 84 1.19 -21.22 -1.39
N ARG A 85 0.63 -21.80 -2.46
CA ARG A 85 1.35 -22.71 -3.36
C ARG A 85 2.21 -21.96 -4.38
N GLN A 86 2.03 -20.65 -4.53
CA GLN A 86 2.76 -19.81 -5.45
C GLN A 86 3.67 -18.87 -4.65
N ALA A 87 4.95 -18.85 -5.00
CA ALA A 87 5.83 -17.78 -4.58
C ALA A 87 5.37 -16.48 -5.25
N ALA A 88 4.70 -15.61 -4.49
CA ALA A 88 4.09 -14.39 -5.00
C ALA A 88 4.55 -13.18 -4.18
N ALA A 89 4.60 -12.03 -4.85
CA ALA A 89 4.69 -10.72 -4.24
C ALA A 89 3.81 -9.76 -5.04
N VAL A 90 3.29 -8.74 -4.39
CA VAL A 90 2.53 -7.67 -5.03
C VAL A 90 3.11 -6.34 -4.59
N ALA A 91 3.15 -5.38 -5.50
CA ALA A 91 3.62 -4.03 -5.18
C ALA A 91 2.62 -2.98 -5.65
N TYR A 92 2.49 -1.91 -4.87
CA TYR A 92 1.55 -0.82 -5.09
C TYR A 92 2.33 0.48 -5.25
N ARG A 93 2.12 1.18 -6.37
CA ARG A 93 2.68 2.51 -6.58
C ARG A 93 1.74 3.55 -5.99
N LEU A 94 2.27 4.37 -5.09
CA LEU A 94 1.61 5.44 -4.36
C LEU A 94 2.26 6.76 -4.75
N SER A 95 1.49 7.81 -4.98
CA SER A 95 2.03 9.17 -5.10
C SER A 95 1.79 9.92 -3.79
N LEU A 96 2.88 10.37 -3.16
CA LEU A 96 2.84 11.03 -1.85
C LEU A 96 3.50 12.41 -1.93
N GLU A 97 2.97 13.34 -1.16
CA GLU A 97 3.54 14.66 -0.94
C GLU A 97 4.36 14.70 0.34
N ARG A 98 5.36 15.57 0.40
CA ARG A 98 6.17 15.75 1.61
C ARG A 98 5.27 16.07 2.79
N GLY A 99 5.40 15.29 3.85
CA GLY A 99 4.66 15.46 5.10
C GLY A 99 3.38 14.65 5.22
N GLN A 100 2.93 13.97 4.17
CA GLN A 100 1.85 12.99 4.31
C GLN A 100 2.35 11.75 5.06
N ARG A 101 1.56 11.26 6.00
CA ARG A 101 1.77 9.96 6.63
C ARG A 101 1.01 8.91 5.84
N VAL A 102 1.71 7.98 5.21
CA VAL A 102 1.07 6.77 4.66
C VAL A 102 0.93 5.74 5.76
N ALA A 103 -0.26 5.15 5.88
CA ALA A 103 -0.55 4.02 6.74
C ALA A 103 -1.03 2.85 5.88
N ALA A 104 -0.48 1.66 6.13
CA ALA A 104 -0.92 0.41 5.52
C ALA A 104 -1.31 -0.58 6.62
N ARG A 105 -2.52 -1.14 6.51
CA ARG A 105 -3.09 -2.12 7.44
C ARG A 105 -3.48 -3.37 6.68
N ILE A 106 -3.14 -4.53 7.25
CA ILE A 106 -3.50 -5.84 6.70
C ILE A 106 -4.35 -6.58 7.72
N GLU A 107 -5.55 -6.97 7.29
CA GLU A 107 -6.45 -7.83 8.05
C GLU A 107 -6.48 -9.20 7.36
N VAL A 108 -6.36 -10.29 8.12
CA VAL A 108 -6.41 -11.66 7.57
C VAL A 108 -7.78 -12.25 7.84
N ALA A 109 -8.41 -12.83 6.81
CA ALA A 109 -9.71 -13.48 6.93
C ALA A 109 -9.55 -14.98 7.23
N ASP A 110 -10.42 -15.52 8.08
CA ASP A 110 -10.65 -16.96 8.32
C ASP A 110 -9.44 -17.80 8.81
N THR A 111 -8.30 -17.19 9.13
CA THR A 111 -7.15 -17.86 9.74
C THR A 111 -6.75 -17.17 11.03
N GLN A 112 -6.08 -17.90 11.94
CA GLN A 112 -5.41 -17.22 13.05
C GLN A 112 -4.39 -16.24 12.45
N PRO A 113 -4.25 -15.02 12.98
CA PRO A 113 -3.28 -14.03 12.50
C PRO A 113 -1.84 -14.57 12.44
N SER A 114 -1.54 -15.61 13.24
CA SER A 114 -0.25 -16.33 13.28
C SER A 114 0.09 -17.14 12.03
N ASP A 115 -0.87 -17.42 11.14
CA ASP A 115 -0.68 -18.34 10.01
C ASP A 115 -0.22 -17.62 8.73
N LEU A 116 -0.18 -16.28 8.74
CA LEU A 116 0.31 -15.48 7.63
C LEU A 116 1.47 -14.59 8.07
N THR A 117 2.69 -15.06 7.87
CA THR A 117 3.90 -14.23 7.96
C THR A 117 4.12 -13.52 6.62
N PHE A 118 4.29 -12.20 6.66
CA PHE A 118 4.54 -11.38 5.48
C PHE A 118 5.51 -10.24 5.78
N PHE A 119 6.03 -9.65 4.71
CA PHE A 119 6.91 -8.50 4.71
C PHE A 119 6.25 -7.34 3.97
N LEU A 120 6.36 -6.16 4.57
CA LEU A 120 6.02 -4.88 3.95
C LEU A 120 7.30 -4.08 3.77
N ASP A 121 7.63 -3.74 2.52
CA ASP A 121 8.77 -2.89 2.20
C ASP A 121 8.27 -1.65 1.45
N LEU A 122 8.69 -0.47 1.88
CA LEU A 122 8.40 0.78 1.19
C LEU A 122 9.68 1.30 0.54
N PHE A 123 9.58 1.61 -0.74
CA PHE A 123 10.65 2.19 -1.54
C PHE A 123 10.24 3.57 -2.05
N PHE A 124 11.19 4.50 -2.11
CA PHE A 124 11.05 5.74 -2.88
C PHE A 124 11.54 5.51 -4.31
N LEU A 125 10.82 6.05 -5.29
CA LEU A 125 11.19 6.06 -6.70
C LEU A 125 11.65 7.47 -7.10
N PRO A 126 12.97 7.72 -7.23
CA PRO A 126 13.47 9.03 -7.62
C PRO A 126 13.06 9.42 -9.04
N ASP A 127 13.07 8.45 -9.95
CA ASP A 127 12.73 8.58 -11.35
C ASP A 127 12.45 7.17 -11.95
N SER A 128 12.23 7.08 -13.25
CA SER A 128 11.88 5.82 -13.93
C SER A 128 13.07 4.89 -14.24
N VAL A 129 14.31 5.33 -14.03
CA VAL A 129 15.53 4.59 -14.39
C VAL A 129 16.40 4.25 -13.19
N THR A 130 16.29 5.00 -12.10
CA THR A 130 16.99 4.78 -10.84
C THR A 130 16.31 3.66 -10.06
N PRO A 131 17.07 2.67 -9.55
CA PRO A 131 16.51 1.60 -8.74
C PRO A 131 15.71 2.12 -7.53
N PRO A 132 14.62 1.43 -7.13
CA PRO A 132 13.85 1.78 -5.95
C PRO A 132 14.74 1.86 -4.69
N GLN A 133 14.63 2.95 -3.94
CA GLN A 133 15.43 3.19 -2.74
C GLN A 133 14.63 2.78 -1.49
N PRO A 134 15.10 1.81 -0.68
CA PRO A 134 14.37 1.41 0.52
C PRO A 134 14.28 2.58 1.51
N VAL A 135 13.08 2.81 2.06
CA VAL A 135 12.83 3.88 3.05
C VAL A 135 12.26 3.38 4.37
N ALA A 136 11.52 2.28 4.36
CA ALA A 136 10.98 1.64 5.55
C ALA A 136 10.63 0.18 5.28
N SER A 137 10.63 -0.65 6.31
CA SER A 137 10.19 -2.04 6.22
C SER A 137 9.54 -2.48 7.53
N ALA A 138 8.68 -3.48 7.45
CA ALA A 138 8.01 -4.13 8.57
C ALA A 138 7.69 -5.59 8.23
N ASP A 139 7.39 -6.39 9.25
CA ASP A 139 6.83 -7.73 9.10
C ASP A 139 5.39 -7.80 9.65
N SER A 140 4.82 -9.00 9.68
CA SER A 140 3.48 -9.25 10.20
C SER A 140 3.32 -9.04 11.72
N SER A 141 4.39 -8.76 12.47
CA SER A 141 4.27 -8.34 13.87
C SER A 141 3.76 -6.90 14.00
N ALA A 142 4.03 -6.08 12.98
CA ALA A 142 3.47 -4.75 12.83
C ALA A 142 2.21 -4.82 11.96
N TRP A 143 1.07 -5.06 12.61
CA TRP A 143 -0.26 -5.06 11.97
C TRP A 143 -0.62 -3.72 11.30
N GLU A 144 0.12 -2.67 11.66
CA GLU A 144 0.02 -1.33 11.09
C GLU A 144 1.42 -0.82 10.72
N PHE A 145 1.60 -0.52 9.43
CA PHE A 145 2.81 0.09 8.89
C PHE A 145 2.57 1.58 8.68
N GLU A 146 3.43 2.44 9.21
CA GLU A 146 3.35 3.89 8.99
C GLU A 146 4.68 4.49 8.55
N TYR A 147 4.62 5.43 7.61
CA TYR A 147 5.76 6.21 7.17
C TYR A 147 5.35 7.64 6.82
N VAL A 148 6.16 8.63 7.22
CA VAL A 148 5.96 10.03 6.81
C VAL A 148 6.84 10.31 5.60
N ALA A 149 6.23 10.70 4.49
CA ALA A 149 6.94 11.04 3.27
C ALA A 149 7.87 12.24 3.50
N MET A 150 9.18 12.01 3.49
CA MET A 150 10.18 13.06 3.69
C MET A 150 10.43 13.89 2.43
N ARG A 151 9.90 13.45 1.29
CA ARG A 151 10.03 14.09 -0.02
C ARG A 151 8.78 13.78 -0.85
N PRO A 152 8.37 14.68 -1.77
CA PRO A 152 7.29 14.38 -2.69
C PRO A 152 7.77 13.39 -3.76
N GLY A 153 6.86 12.59 -4.30
CA GLY A 153 7.12 11.70 -5.42
C GLY A 153 6.42 10.36 -5.29
N ASP A 154 6.88 9.40 -6.09
CA ASP A 154 6.31 8.06 -6.09
C ASP A 154 7.01 7.14 -5.11
N TYR A 155 6.20 6.32 -4.47
CA TYR A 155 6.62 5.28 -3.55
C TYR A 155 6.05 3.95 -4.01
N VAL A 156 6.75 2.86 -3.68
CA VAL A 156 6.29 1.50 -3.95
C VAL A 156 6.21 0.73 -2.64
N LEU A 157 5.01 0.32 -2.27
CA LEU A 157 4.78 -0.59 -1.14
C LEU A 157 4.72 -2.02 -1.67
N ARG A 158 5.70 -2.85 -1.33
CA ARG A 158 5.70 -4.28 -1.64
C ARG A 158 5.15 -5.06 -0.46
N LEU A 159 4.22 -5.97 -0.74
CA LEU A 159 3.74 -7.00 0.16
C LEU A 159 4.21 -8.37 -0.36
N GLN A 160 4.91 -9.12 0.50
CA GLN A 160 5.42 -10.44 0.16
C GLN A 160 5.25 -11.41 1.34
N PRO A 161 4.44 -12.48 1.21
CA PRO A 161 4.38 -13.54 2.22
C PRO A 161 5.67 -14.38 2.25
N GLU A 162 5.90 -15.09 3.35
CA GLU A 162 6.86 -16.20 3.39
C GLU A 162 6.46 -17.35 2.45
N LEU A 163 7.40 -18.24 2.16
CA LEU A 163 7.11 -19.47 1.41
C LEU A 163 6.01 -20.29 2.08
N LEU A 164 5.07 -20.80 1.29
CA LEU A 164 3.98 -21.67 1.75
C LEU A 164 3.05 -20.99 2.77
N ARG A 165 3.01 -19.65 2.77
CA ARG A 165 2.07 -18.84 3.55
C ARG A 165 1.20 -18.03 2.61
N GLY A 166 -0.07 -17.90 2.96
CA GLY A 166 -1.08 -17.31 2.10
C GLY A 166 -2.46 -17.36 2.73
N GLY A 167 -3.44 -16.81 2.05
CA GLY A 167 -4.79 -16.65 2.56
C GLY A 167 -5.48 -15.43 1.99
N ARG A 168 -6.71 -15.19 2.43
CA ARG A 168 -7.46 -13.98 2.09
C ARG A 168 -7.05 -12.86 3.04
N ILE A 169 -6.68 -11.72 2.48
CA ILE A 169 -6.33 -10.52 3.24
C ILE A 169 -7.16 -9.34 2.76
N THR A 170 -7.41 -8.40 3.66
CA THR A 170 -7.82 -7.05 3.30
C THR A 170 -6.64 -6.11 3.52
N LEU A 171 -6.11 -5.56 2.43
CA LEU A 171 -5.12 -4.49 2.48
C LEU A 171 -5.84 -3.14 2.42
N THR A 172 -5.57 -2.29 3.39
CA THR A 172 -5.99 -0.89 3.38
C THR A 172 -4.75 -0.01 3.37
N VAL A 173 -4.65 0.92 2.42
CA VAL A 173 -3.58 1.93 2.36
C VAL A 173 -4.24 3.30 2.37
N SER A 174 -3.82 4.20 3.24
CA SER A 174 -4.40 5.54 3.37
C SER A 174 -3.31 6.58 3.65
N ALA A 175 -3.57 7.81 3.24
CA ALA A 175 -2.74 8.95 3.59
C ALA A 175 -3.44 9.76 4.69
N HIS A 176 -2.66 10.27 5.64
CA HIS A 176 -3.11 11.02 6.80
C HIS A 176 -2.20 12.23 7.03
N ALA A 177 -2.64 13.17 7.85
CA ALA A 177 -1.78 14.20 8.40
C ALA A 177 -0.66 13.55 9.23
N SER A 178 0.56 14.09 9.16
CA SER A 178 1.67 13.63 10.01
C SER A 178 1.84 14.45 11.28
N LEU A 179 1.06 15.52 11.43
CA LEU A 179 1.03 16.41 12.58
C LEU A 179 -0.43 16.63 13.01
N GLU A 180 -0.63 16.77 14.31
CA GLU A 180 -1.90 17.22 14.87
C GLU A 180 -2.18 18.67 14.45
N PHE A 181 -3.44 19.03 14.25
CA PHE A 181 -3.79 20.38 13.84
C PHE A 181 -3.48 21.39 14.97
N PRO A 182 -2.67 22.44 14.74
CA PRO A 182 -2.07 23.23 15.82
C PRO A 182 -3.02 24.29 16.43
N VAL A 183 -4.31 24.27 16.10
CA VAL A 183 -5.31 25.21 16.63
C VAL A 183 -6.55 24.44 17.03
N ALA A 184 -6.94 24.52 18.30
CA ALA A 184 -8.02 23.73 18.87
C ALA A 184 -9.34 23.93 18.14
N GLY A 185 -9.98 22.83 17.71
CA GLY A 185 -11.29 22.83 17.06
C GLY A 185 -11.31 23.41 15.65
N MET A 186 -10.14 23.56 15.01
CA MET A 186 -10.00 24.11 13.65
C MET A 186 -9.42 23.06 12.70
N ASP A 187 -9.51 23.34 11.40
CA ASP A 187 -8.93 22.54 10.32
C ASP A 187 -8.34 23.42 9.20
N LEU A 188 -7.88 22.81 8.10
CA LEU A 188 -7.33 23.52 6.95
C LEU A 188 -8.33 24.47 6.26
N GLY A 189 -9.63 24.39 6.54
CA GLY A 189 -10.62 25.37 6.12
C GLY A 189 -10.35 26.78 6.66
N THR A 190 -9.52 26.91 7.71
CA THR A 190 -9.07 28.19 8.28
C THR A 190 -7.81 28.78 7.63
N LEU A 191 -7.13 28.01 6.76
CA LEU A 191 -5.92 28.46 6.08
C LEU A 191 -6.27 29.60 5.10
N ARG A 192 -5.56 30.74 5.21
CA ARG A 192 -5.74 31.88 4.28
C ARG A 192 -4.45 32.37 3.64
N SER A 193 -3.30 32.11 4.24
CA SER A 193 -1.99 32.39 3.63
C SER A 193 -1.16 31.11 3.56
N ARG A 194 -0.69 30.77 2.36
CA ARG A 194 0.08 29.56 2.07
C ARG A 194 1.58 29.82 2.19
N PHE A 195 2.33 28.75 2.30
CA PHE A 195 3.78 28.75 2.16
C PHE A 195 4.20 29.38 0.82
N GLY A 196 5.34 30.09 0.81
CA GLY A 196 5.88 30.75 -0.38
C GLY A 196 5.16 32.05 -0.79
N ALA A 197 4.03 32.42 -0.14
CA ALA A 197 3.33 33.66 -0.46
C ALA A 197 4.24 34.89 -0.28
N PRO A 198 4.19 35.89 -1.18
CA PRO A 198 5.06 37.06 -1.09
C PRO A 198 4.75 37.89 0.16
N ARG A 199 5.80 38.33 0.85
CA ARG A 199 5.77 39.19 2.03
C ARG A 199 6.62 40.42 1.79
N ASP A 200 6.31 41.49 2.53
CA ASP A 200 7.10 42.72 2.53
C ASP A 200 7.32 43.27 1.10
N ALA A 201 6.23 43.34 0.32
CA ALA A 201 6.21 43.74 -1.10
C ALA A 201 7.09 42.85 -2.01
N GLY A 202 7.16 41.54 -1.72
CA GLY A 202 7.90 40.56 -2.52
C GLY A 202 9.37 40.41 -2.13
N ARG A 203 9.82 41.07 -1.06
CA ARG A 203 11.21 40.96 -0.57
C ARG A 203 11.48 39.70 0.26
N ARG A 204 10.42 39.00 0.67
CA ARG A 204 10.49 37.81 1.51
C ARG A 204 9.39 36.83 1.14
N GLU A 205 9.63 35.55 1.37
CA GLU A 205 8.63 34.50 1.25
C GLU A 205 8.01 34.14 2.61
N HIS A 206 6.78 33.66 2.57
CA HIS A 206 6.09 33.16 3.74
C HIS A 206 6.58 31.75 4.10
N HIS A 207 7.37 31.61 5.16
CA HIS A 207 7.99 30.35 5.59
C HIS A 207 7.07 29.51 6.51
N GLY A 208 5.77 29.48 6.22
CA GLY A 208 4.76 28.79 7.02
C GLY A 208 3.37 28.94 6.44
N VAL A 209 2.35 28.68 7.26
CA VAL A 209 0.94 28.90 6.94
C VAL A 209 0.29 29.77 8.02
N ASP A 210 -0.69 30.58 7.62
CA ASP A 210 -1.49 31.38 8.56
C ASP A 210 -2.88 30.74 8.73
N LEU A 211 -3.15 30.30 9.95
CA LEU A 211 -4.38 29.61 10.38
C LEU A 211 -5.22 30.56 11.22
N PHE A 212 -6.33 31.05 10.66
CA PHE A 212 -7.15 32.08 11.28
C PHE A 212 -8.12 31.47 12.30
N ALA A 213 -8.13 32.03 13.51
CA ALA A 213 -9.02 31.62 14.58
C ALA A 213 -9.29 32.80 15.53
N PRO A 214 -10.37 32.78 16.33
CA PRO A 214 -10.62 33.82 17.33
C PRO A 214 -9.42 34.02 18.27
N ARG A 215 -9.14 35.27 18.66
CA ARG A 215 -8.13 35.56 19.69
C ARG A 215 -8.45 34.77 20.96
N GLY A 216 -7.44 34.19 21.59
CA GLY A 216 -7.61 33.38 22.78
C GLY A 216 -7.92 31.90 22.50
N THR A 217 -8.08 31.48 21.24
CA THR A 217 -8.20 30.05 20.89
C THR A 217 -6.90 29.32 21.26
N ALA A 218 -6.98 28.12 21.83
CA ALA A 218 -5.79 27.37 22.23
C ALA A 218 -4.94 26.98 21.01
N VAL A 219 -3.64 27.22 21.11
CA VAL A 219 -2.61 26.75 20.16
C VAL A 219 -2.02 25.48 20.73
N LEU A 220 -2.06 24.41 19.94
CA LEU A 220 -1.74 23.05 20.38
C LEU A 220 -0.39 22.59 19.85
N ALA A 221 0.30 21.77 20.63
CA ALA A 221 1.47 21.02 20.17
C ALA A 221 1.05 20.08 19.04
N ALA A 222 1.77 20.18 17.90
CA ALA A 222 1.43 19.43 16.68
C ALA A 222 2.12 18.05 16.64
N ALA A 223 3.11 17.83 17.50
CA ALA A 223 3.87 16.59 17.65
C ALA A 223 4.34 16.44 19.10
N ALA A 224 4.70 15.22 19.50
CA ALA A 224 5.40 14.99 20.76
C ALA A 224 6.82 15.56 20.68
N GLY A 225 7.30 16.19 21.76
CA GLY A 225 8.67 16.71 21.78
C GLY A 225 8.97 17.68 22.91
N TRP A 226 10.12 18.34 22.80
CA TRP A 226 10.61 19.30 23.79
C TRP A 226 10.39 20.73 23.32
N VAL A 227 9.82 21.56 24.18
CA VAL A 227 9.76 23.01 23.97
C VAL A 227 11.18 23.56 24.06
N SER A 228 11.73 23.95 22.92
CA SER A 228 13.13 24.38 22.78
C SER A 228 13.33 25.88 22.97
N TRP A 229 12.26 26.68 22.87
CA TRP A 229 12.32 28.12 23.11
C TRP A 229 10.93 28.70 23.33
N VAL A 230 10.81 29.64 24.28
CA VAL A 230 9.61 30.43 24.54
C VAL A 230 10.03 31.88 24.73
N GLY A 231 9.51 32.78 23.91
CA GLY A 231 9.89 34.17 24.05
C GLY A 231 9.22 35.10 23.07
N THR A 232 9.84 36.28 22.90
CA THR A 232 9.33 37.33 22.02
C THR A 232 10.35 37.75 20.99
N ASN A 233 9.93 37.98 19.75
CA ASN A 233 10.76 38.60 18.73
C ASN A 233 9.97 39.60 17.88
N ARG A 234 10.67 40.46 17.12
CA ARG A 234 10.07 41.55 16.34
C ARG A 234 9.04 41.10 15.31
N LEU A 235 9.28 39.95 14.64
CA LEU A 235 8.44 39.48 13.55
C LEU A 235 7.27 38.66 14.10
N GLY A 236 7.58 37.57 14.82
CA GLY A 236 6.59 36.65 15.35
C GLY A 236 5.84 37.14 16.59
N GLY A 237 6.29 38.21 17.26
CA GLY A 237 5.68 38.62 18.53
C GLY A 237 5.98 37.59 19.61
N ASN A 238 4.96 37.14 20.32
CA ASN A 238 5.06 36.02 21.26
C ASN A 238 5.09 34.71 20.47
N VAL A 239 6.11 33.88 20.72
CA VAL A 239 6.31 32.64 19.97
C VAL A 239 6.76 31.48 20.84
N VAL A 240 6.59 30.27 20.31
CA VAL A 240 7.07 29.00 20.87
C VAL A 240 7.79 28.22 19.77
N TRP A 241 8.92 27.59 20.09
CA TRP A 241 9.56 26.57 19.24
C TRP A 241 9.50 25.21 19.89
N LEU A 242 8.92 24.25 19.20
CA LEU A 242 8.86 22.85 19.60
C LEU A 242 9.82 22.02 18.74
N ARG A 243 10.65 21.20 19.36
CA ARG A 243 11.48 20.22 18.67
C ARG A 243 10.80 18.85 18.74
N ASP A 244 10.27 18.41 17.60
CA ASP A 244 9.64 17.10 17.42
C ASP A 244 10.64 15.97 17.75
N ALA A 245 10.22 15.05 18.61
CA ALA A 245 11.04 13.93 19.06
C ALA A 245 11.29 12.90 17.96
N ARG A 246 10.34 12.70 17.04
CA ARG A 246 10.40 11.61 16.04
C ARG A 246 11.36 11.94 14.89
N TYR A 247 11.25 13.14 14.33
CA TYR A 247 12.03 13.54 13.15
C TYR A 247 12.99 14.69 13.41
N GLY A 248 13.05 15.23 14.63
CA GLY A 248 13.90 16.37 14.97
C GLY A 248 13.50 17.67 14.26
N ARG A 249 12.28 17.75 13.72
CA ARG A 249 11.73 18.95 13.08
C ARG A 249 11.58 20.05 14.12
N ARG A 250 11.83 21.29 13.72
CA ARG A 250 11.57 22.47 14.55
C ARG A 250 10.27 23.11 14.09
N LEU A 251 9.26 23.07 14.95
CA LEU A 251 7.93 23.61 14.71
C LEU A 251 7.85 24.99 15.37
N TYR A 252 7.42 25.98 14.60
CA TYR A 252 7.38 27.39 14.98
C TYR A 252 5.93 27.86 15.11
N TYR A 253 5.60 28.41 16.27
CA TYR A 253 4.27 28.94 16.58
C TYR A 253 4.39 30.42 16.89
N ALA A 254 3.77 31.29 16.10
CA ALA A 254 3.92 32.73 16.25
C ALA A 254 2.60 33.51 16.24
N HIS A 255 2.72 34.80 16.56
CA HIS A 255 1.65 35.77 16.75
C HIS A 255 0.77 35.48 17.96
N LEU A 256 1.28 34.75 18.96
CA LEU A 256 0.51 34.34 20.13
C LEU A 256 0.05 35.56 20.94
N ASP A 257 -1.13 35.46 21.55
CA ASP A 257 -1.62 36.43 22.53
C ASP A 257 -0.80 36.32 23.83
N ARG A 258 -0.65 35.09 24.33
CA ARG A 258 0.16 34.75 25.51
C ARG A 258 0.66 33.31 25.41
N HIS A 259 1.76 33.02 26.12
CA HIS A 259 2.30 31.67 26.30
C HIS A 259 1.50 30.90 27.35
N ALA A 260 1.50 29.57 27.24
CA ALA A 260 0.92 28.66 28.24
C ALA A 260 1.89 27.52 28.63
N VAL A 261 3.14 27.64 28.20
CA VAL A 261 4.17 26.61 28.30
C VAL A 261 5.52 27.27 28.60
N GLU A 262 6.44 26.50 29.15
CA GLU A 262 7.80 26.93 29.49
C GLU A 262 8.83 26.17 28.64
N GLU A 263 10.05 26.71 28.56
CA GLU A 263 11.19 26.02 27.92
C GLU A 263 11.52 24.72 28.64
N ASP A 264 12.16 23.79 27.91
CA ASP A 264 12.57 22.47 28.38
C ASP A 264 11.43 21.58 28.89
N ARG A 265 10.17 21.93 28.57
CA ARG A 265 9.00 21.09 28.86
C ARG A 265 8.78 20.07 27.75
N TRP A 266 8.56 18.81 28.14
CA TRP A 266 8.00 17.80 27.25
C TRP A 266 6.50 18.03 27.06
N VAL A 267 6.03 17.89 25.82
CA VAL A 267 4.63 18.02 25.43
C VAL A 267 4.22 16.87 24.52
N GLU A 268 2.95 16.47 24.62
CA GLU A 268 2.29 15.53 23.72
C GLU A 268 1.43 16.27 22.68
N PRO A 269 1.10 15.65 21.53
CA PRO A 269 0.17 16.24 20.57
C PRO A 269 -1.16 16.61 21.26
N GLY A 270 -1.61 17.85 21.05
CA GLY A 270 -2.82 18.38 21.70
C GLY A 270 -2.58 19.17 22.99
N ASP A 271 -1.37 19.15 23.57
CA ASP A 271 -1.05 20.01 24.72
C ASP A 271 -1.08 21.49 24.33
N THR A 272 -1.58 22.36 25.21
CA THR A 272 -1.67 23.80 24.93
C THR A 272 -0.30 24.48 25.12
N LEU A 273 0.20 25.10 24.05
CA LEU A 273 1.45 25.88 24.03
C LEU A 273 1.24 27.37 24.31
N GLY A 274 0.05 27.87 23.99
CA GLY A 274 -0.31 29.27 24.09
C GLY A 274 -1.66 29.53 23.47
N PHE A 275 -1.93 30.79 23.15
CA PHE A 275 -3.23 31.20 22.61
C PHE A 275 -3.10 32.08 21.38
N VAL A 276 -3.99 31.91 20.41
CA VAL A 276 -4.04 32.67 19.16
C VAL A 276 -4.13 34.15 19.45
N GLY A 277 -3.32 34.96 18.77
CA GLY A 277 -3.29 36.40 18.88
C GLY A 277 -2.97 37.07 17.55
N ASN A 278 -2.35 38.24 17.64
CA ASN A 278 -1.82 38.97 16.48
C ASN A 278 -0.57 39.78 16.88
N THR A 279 0.25 39.28 17.81
CA THR A 279 1.43 40.02 18.27
C THR A 279 2.54 40.04 17.20
N GLY A 280 3.54 40.92 17.38
CA GLY A 280 4.62 41.09 16.39
C GLY A 280 4.16 41.91 15.18
N ASN A 281 4.60 41.51 13.98
CA ASN A 281 4.24 42.22 12.76
C ASN A 281 2.80 41.97 12.29
N ALA A 282 2.07 41.02 12.91
CA ALA A 282 0.67 40.72 12.63
C ALA A 282 -0.32 41.69 13.30
N ARG A 283 0.13 42.68 14.08
CA ARG A 283 -0.71 43.53 14.94
C ARG A 283 -1.87 44.24 14.23
N THR A 284 -1.72 44.52 12.94
CA THR A 284 -2.74 45.20 12.11
C THR A 284 -3.63 44.23 11.33
N THR A 285 -3.49 42.92 11.55
CA THR A 285 -4.24 41.86 10.86
C THR A 285 -5.23 41.17 11.81
N ARG A 286 -6.15 40.38 11.25
CA ARG A 286 -7.05 39.54 12.07
C ARG A 286 -6.23 38.47 12.81
N PRO A 287 -6.64 38.07 14.04
CA PRO A 287 -5.94 37.04 14.80
C PRO A 287 -5.77 35.73 14.03
N HIS A 288 -4.57 35.18 14.11
CA HIS A 288 -4.19 33.93 13.46
C HIS A 288 -2.95 33.33 14.14
N LEU A 289 -2.75 32.03 13.96
CA LEU A 289 -1.48 31.37 14.22
C LEU A 289 -0.66 31.38 12.94
N HIS A 290 0.56 31.89 12.99
CA HIS A 290 1.57 31.57 11.99
C HIS A 290 2.27 30.28 12.43
N PHE A 291 2.17 29.23 11.61
CA PHE A 291 2.75 27.92 11.86
C PHE A 291 3.81 27.58 10.80
N GLY A 292 5.03 27.29 11.23
CA GLY A 292 6.16 26.96 10.36
C GLY A 292 6.82 25.65 10.74
N ILE A 293 7.38 24.95 9.74
CA ILE A 293 8.16 23.72 9.95
C ILE A 293 9.55 23.95 9.37
N TYR A 294 10.58 23.67 10.16
CA TYR A 294 11.97 23.83 9.79
C TYR A 294 12.73 22.51 9.96
N ILE A 295 13.44 22.10 8.91
CA ILE A 295 14.26 20.90 8.89
C ILE A 295 15.73 21.30 8.88
N ARG A 296 16.55 20.66 9.73
CA ARG A 296 17.98 20.92 9.82
C ARG A 296 18.65 20.62 8.49
N GLY A 297 19.35 21.61 7.93
CA GLY A 297 20.06 21.48 6.64
C GLY A 297 19.20 21.74 5.40
N GLU A 298 17.86 21.75 5.52
CA GLU A 298 16.94 22.02 4.40
C GLU A 298 16.22 23.37 4.52
N GLY A 299 16.04 23.89 5.74
CA GLY A 299 15.33 25.15 5.97
C GLY A 299 13.82 24.96 6.13
N PRO A 300 13.00 25.98 5.82
CA PRO A 300 11.55 25.92 5.98
C PRO A 300 10.89 25.06 4.91
N VAL A 301 9.88 24.27 5.30
CA VAL A 301 9.09 23.43 4.37
C VAL A 301 7.60 23.73 4.51
N ASP A 302 6.83 23.45 3.46
CA ASP A 302 5.38 23.70 3.44
C ASP A 302 4.65 22.82 4.48
N PRO A 303 3.96 23.43 5.48
CA PRO A 303 3.16 22.68 6.46
C PRO A 303 1.89 22.04 5.89
N TYR A 304 1.43 22.40 4.69
CA TYR A 304 0.10 22.05 4.19
C TYR A 304 -0.20 20.54 4.28
N PHE A 305 0.66 19.69 3.72
CA PHE A 305 0.46 18.24 3.71
C PHE A 305 0.77 17.57 5.04
N HIS A 306 1.50 18.24 5.95
CA HIS A 306 1.65 17.77 7.32
C HIS A 306 0.35 17.91 8.12
N LEU A 307 -0.52 18.85 7.74
CA LEU A 307 -1.78 19.18 8.42
C LEU A 307 -3.03 18.68 7.68
N LEU A 308 -2.88 18.16 6.46
CA LEU A 308 -3.98 17.71 5.63
C LEU A 308 -4.42 16.32 6.05
N GLU A 309 -5.56 16.23 6.73
CA GLU A 309 -6.28 14.98 6.94
C GLU A 309 -7.25 14.76 5.77
N PRO A 310 -7.01 13.77 4.88
CA PRO A 310 -7.89 13.51 3.75
C PRO A 310 -9.26 12.98 4.21
N THR A 311 -10.34 13.55 3.70
CA THR A 311 -11.72 13.13 4.02
C THR A 311 -12.28 12.06 3.08
N GLY A 312 -11.41 11.43 2.28
CA GLY A 312 -11.79 10.42 1.31
C GLY A 312 -12.43 9.20 1.98
N ARG A 313 -13.55 8.71 1.42
CA ARG A 313 -14.18 7.47 1.89
C ARG A 313 -13.40 6.26 1.40
N LEU A 314 -13.13 5.33 2.30
CA LEU A 314 -12.54 4.03 1.96
C LEU A 314 -13.46 3.26 0.99
N PRO A 315 -12.97 2.88 -0.21
CA PRO A 315 -13.78 2.12 -1.16
C PRO A 315 -14.01 0.70 -0.63
N LEU A 316 -15.26 0.34 -0.34
CA LEU A 316 -15.60 -1.03 0.07
C LEU A 316 -15.76 -1.90 -1.17
N PHE A 317 -15.17 -3.10 -1.15
CA PHE A 317 -15.42 -4.09 -2.17
C PHE A 317 -16.88 -4.55 -2.12
N ALA A 318 -17.58 -4.44 -3.25
CA ALA A 318 -19.03 -4.67 -3.34
C ALA A 318 -19.39 -5.99 -4.05
N GLY A 319 -18.41 -6.82 -4.36
CA GLY A 319 -18.60 -8.07 -5.09
C GLY A 319 -18.73 -9.29 -4.21
N ASP A 320 -18.82 -10.44 -4.86
CA ASP A 320 -18.84 -11.75 -4.21
C ASP A 320 -17.41 -12.12 -3.78
N SER A 321 -17.17 -12.06 -2.48
CA SER A 321 -15.87 -12.39 -1.87
C SER A 321 -15.50 -13.87 -2.03
N SER A 322 -16.48 -14.76 -2.26
CA SER A 322 -16.22 -16.19 -2.46
C SER A 322 -15.45 -16.47 -3.75
N LEU A 323 -15.56 -15.57 -4.75
CA LEU A 323 -14.79 -15.66 -5.98
C LEU A 323 -13.33 -15.27 -5.79
N VAL A 324 -12.99 -14.47 -4.78
CA VAL A 324 -11.60 -14.05 -4.53
C VAL A 324 -10.75 -15.25 -4.11
N GLY A 325 -9.72 -15.54 -4.92
CA GLY A 325 -8.88 -16.74 -4.85
C GLY A 325 -9.36 -17.91 -5.70
N GLY A 326 -10.54 -17.79 -6.31
CA GLY A 326 -11.16 -18.81 -7.13
C GLY A 326 -11.27 -18.44 -8.61
N TRP A 327 -12.15 -19.15 -9.29
CA TRP A 327 -12.48 -18.92 -10.70
C TRP A 327 -13.88 -18.32 -10.83
N GLY A 328 -14.00 -17.30 -11.67
CA GLY A 328 -15.25 -16.79 -12.21
C GLY A 328 -15.35 -17.02 -13.71
N ARG A 329 -16.47 -16.63 -14.30
CA ARG A 329 -16.68 -16.64 -15.74
C ARG A 329 -17.21 -15.29 -16.23
N VAL A 330 -16.65 -14.83 -17.34
CA VAL A 330 -17.12 -13.65 -18.07
C VAL A 330 -18.52 -13.92 -18.61
N THR A 331 -19.43 -12.96 -18.48
CA THR A 331 -20.80 -13.05 -19.01
C THR A 331 -20.82 -13.38 -20.50
N SER A 332 -21.88 -13.99 -21.00
CA SER A 332 -22.02 -14.38 -22.42
C SER A 332 -21.89 -13.20 -23.41
N SER A 333 -22.22 -11.98 -22.97
CA SER A 333 -22.00 -10.74 -23.74
C SER A 333 -20.53 -10.31 -23.88
N GLY A 334 -19.61 -11.02 -23.24
CA GLY A 334 -18.21 -10.62 -23.11
C GLY A 334 -18.00 -9.51 -22.08
N GLY A 335 -16.78 -8.99 -22.04
CA GLY A 335 -16.37 -7.93 -21.12
C GLY A 335 -15.05 -7.27 -21.54
N ARG A 336 -14.46 -6.48 -20.65
CA ARG A 336 -13.15 -5.84 -20.92
C ARG A 336 -12.25 -5.91 -19.71
N LEU A 337 -11.01 -6.31 -19.95
CA LEU A 337 -9.93 -6.22 -18.97
C LEU A 337 -9.29 -4.83 -19.08
N ARG A 338 -9.16 -4.12 -17.97
CA ARG A 338 -8.66 -2.72 -17.91
C ARG A 338 -7.40 -2.60 -17.06
N ALA A 339 -6.61 -1.57 -17.33
CA ALA A 339 -5.37 -1.35 -16.58
C ALA A 339 -5.61 -0.82 -15.15
N ARG A 340 -6.79 -0.26 -14.88
CA ARG A 340 -7.15 0.32 -13.58
C ARG A 340 -8.59 -0.05 -13.21
N ALA A 341 -8.89 -0.01 -11.92
CA ALA A 341 -10.21 -0.25 -11.35
C ALA A 341 -11.15 0.97 -11.58
N GLU A 342 -11.31 1.38 -12.83
CA GLU A 342 -12.10 2.55 -13.23
C GLU A 342 -12.76 2.34 -14.60
N GLY A 343 -13.99 2.84 -14.77
CA GLY A 343 -14.75 2.67 -16.01
C GLY A 343 -14.16 3.41 -17.21
N SER A 344 -13.52 4.56 -16.96
CA SER A 344 -12.86 5.39 -17.97
C SER A 344 -11.51 4.84 -18.42
N ALA A 345 -10.89 3.93 -17.65
CA ALA A 345 -9.56 3.42 -17.93
C ALA A 345 -9.53 2.63 -19.25
N PRO A 346 -8.49 2.77 -20.09
CA PRO A 346 -8.44 2.10 -21.39
C PRO A 346 -8.46 0.56 -21.23
N PRO A 347 -9.19 -0.17 -22.10
CA PRO A 347 -9.16 -1.62 -22.10
C PRO A 347 -7.81 -2.14 -22.59
N ILE A 348 -7.24 -3.09 -21.87
CA ILE A 348 -6.04 -3.84 -22.26
C ILE A 348 -6.42 -4.95 -23.25
N VAL A 349 -7.50 -5.68 -22.97
CA VAL A 349 -7.96 -6.84 -23.75
C VAL A 349 -9.48 -6.94 -23.71
N ALA A 350 -10.09 -7.27 -24.86
CA ALA A 350 -11.49 -7.68 -24.93
C ALA A 350 -11.63 -9.12 -24.40
N LEU A 351 -12.59 -9.31 -23.50
CA LEU A 351 -12.84 -10.62 -22.89
C LEU A 351 -13.93 -11.35 -23.69
N PRO A 352 -13.63 -12.53 -24.25
CA PRO A 352 -14.66 -13.34 -24.90
C PRO A 352 -15.78 -13.70 -23.92
N GLY A 353 -17.00 -13.83 -24.45
CA GLY A 353 -18.12 -14.37 -23.69
C GLY A 353 -17.79 -15.77 -23.18
N ASP A 354 -18.23 -16.06 -21.95
CA ASP A 354 -18.01 -17.35 -21.28
C ASP A 354 -16.55 -17.72 -20.99
N ALA A 355 -15.62 -16.76 -21.13
CA ALA A 355 -14.22 -16.96 -20.77
C ALA A 355 -14.07 -17.12 -19.25
N PRO A 356 -13.43 -18.20 -18.77
CA PRO A 356 -13.12 -18.32 -17.35
C PRO A 356 -11.96 -17.38 -17.00
N VAL A 357 -12.03 -16.81 -15.80
CA VAL A 357 -11.04 -15.87 -15.26
C VAL A 357 -10.73 -16.25 -13.82
N GLN A 358 -9.45 -16.21 -13.44
CA GLN A 358 -9.06 -16.36 -12.05
C GLN A 358 -9.21 -15.01 -11.36
N VAL A 359 -9.93 -14.95 -10.24
CA VAL A 359 -10.16 -13.70 -9.50
C VAL A 359 -9.12 -13.60 -8.39
N LEU A 360 -8.21 -12.65 -8.50
CA LEU A 360 -7.08 -12.47 -7.59
C LEU A 360 -7.40 -11.53 -6.42
N ALA A 361 -8.18 -10.48 -6.70
CA ALA A 361 -8.58 -9.49 -5.72
C ALA A 361 -9.91 -8.80 -6.08
N GLY A 362 -10.50 -8.11 -5.11
CA GLY A 362 -11.67 -7.26 -5.24
C GLY A 362 -11.37 -5.85 -4.76
N VAL A 363 -11.67 -4.85 -5.60
CA VAL A 363 -11.44 -3.42 -5.35
C VAL A 363 -12.69 -2.63 -5.74
N GLY A 364 -13.42 -2.09 -4.77
CA GLY A 364 -14.66 -1.36 -5.06
C GLY A 364 -15.64 -2.19 -5.93
N PRO A 365 -16.08 -1.67 -7.09
CA PRO A 365 -16.91 -2.41 -8.05
C PRO A 365 -16.10 -3.16 -9.14
N TRP A 366 -14.90 -3.66 -8.80
CA TRP A 366 -14.02 -4.37 -9.73
C TRP A 366 -13.44 -5.64 -9.12
N TYR A 367 -13.20 -6.64 -9.96
CA TYR A 367 -12.27 -7.72 -9.69
C TYR A 367 -10.94 -7.42 -10.38
N LEU A 368 -9.82 -7.68 -9.71
CA LEU A 368 -8.56 -7.94 -10.38
C LEU A 368 -8.59 -9.40 -10.84
N ALA A 369 -8.52 -9.61 -12.14
CA ALA A 369 -8.63 -10.92 -12.76
C ALA A 369 -7.38 -11.26 -13.59
N ARG A 370 -7.02 -12.54 -13.58
CA ARG A 370 -5.99 -13.12 -14.44
C ARG A 370 -6.66 -13.99 -15.49
N LEU A 371 -6.33 -13.73 -16.75
CA LEU A 371 -6.74 -14.57 -17.86
C LEU A 371 -5.93 -15.87 -17.89
N PRO A 372 -6.45 -16.92 -18.55
CA PRO A 372 -5.70 -18.15 -18.74
C PRO A 372 -4.37 -17.96 -19.50
N SER A 373 -4.22 -16.88 -20.26
CA SER A 373 -2.97 -16.45 -20.88
C SER A 373 -1.93 -15.86 -19.92
N GLY A 374 -2.26 -15.71 -18.63
CA GLY A 374 -1.44 -15.05 -17.61
C GLY A 374 -1.62 -13.53 -17.54
N LYS A 375 -2.32 -12.91 -18.50
CA LYS A 375 -2.52 -11.46 -18.50
C LYS A 375 -3.49 -11.05 -17.38
N GLU A 376 -3.08 -10.04 -16.60
CA GLU A 376 -3.86 -9.49 -15.49
C GLU A 376 -4.48 -8.13 -15.81
N GLY A 377 -5.59 -7.82 -15.14
CA GLY A 377 -6.19 -6.49 -15.12
C GLY A 377 -7.57 -6.50 -14.46
N TYR A 378 -8.23 -5.35 -14.49
CA TYR A 378 -9.49 -5.13 -13.80
C TYR A 378 -10.69 -5.42 -14.70
N VAL A 379 -11.68 -6.12 -14.17
CA VAL A 379 -12.95 -6.45 -14.83
C VAL A 379 -14.11 -6.04 -13.92
N SER A 380 -15.19 -5.53 -14.50
CA SER A 380 -16.35 -5.08 -13.71
C SER A 380 -17.04 -6.26 -13.04
N LEU A 381 -17.56 -6.08 -11.81
CA LEU A 381 -18.37 -7.11 -11.14
C LEU A 381 -19.58 -7.56 -11.97
N ARG A 382 -20.08 -6.67 -12.85
CA ARG A 382 -21.22 -6.95 -13.72
C ARG A 382 -20.88 -7.93 -14.84
N GLU A 383 -19.61 -8.02 -15.20
CA GLU A 383 -19.09 -8.83 -16.30
C GLU A 383 -18.61 -10.20 -15.82
N VAL A 384 -18.55 -10.48 -14.51
CA VAL A 384 -18.10 -11.76 -13.95
C VAL A 384 -19.21 -12.42 -13.13
N ARG A 385 -19.40 -13.72 -13.34
CA ARG A 385 -20.34 -14.58 -12.60
C ARG A 385 -19.60 -15.75 -11.96
N PRO A 386 -20.18 -16.36 -10.91
CA PRO A 386 -19.70 -17.63 -10.39
C PRO A 386 -19.64 -18.72 -11.47
N LEU A 387 -18.70 -19.64 -11.30
CA LEU A 387 -18.40 -20.68 -12.29
C LEU A 387 -19.41 -21.85 -12.21
N GLN A 388 -20.58 -21.67 -12.82
CA GLN A 388 -21.63 -22.70 -12.96
C GLN A 388 -21.53 -23.45 -14.30
N PRO A 389 -21.91 -24.72 -14.45
CA PRO A 389 -21.88 -25.41 -15.74
C PRO A 389 -22.65 -24.67 -16.85
N LEU A 390 -22.03 -24.53 -18.03
CA LEU A 390 -22.70 -24.07 -19.26
C LEU A 390 -23.57 -25.18 -19.84
N TYR A 391 -22.99 -26.38 -19.88
CA TYR A 391 -23.60 -27.64 -20.33
C TYR A 391 -22.72 -28.79 -19.86
N SER A 392 -23.18 -30.02 -20.05
CA SER A 392 -22.34 -31.22 -19.87
C SER A 392 -22.07 -31.87 -21.22
N ALA A 393 -20.90 -32.46 -21.38
CA ALA A 393 -20.51 -33.13 -22.62
C ALA A 393 -19.76 -34.42 -22.32
N ALA A 394 -19.92 -35.41 -23.20
CA ALA A 394 -19.20 -36.67 -23.12
C ALA A 394 -17.82 -36.53 -23.79
N VAL A 395 -16.80 -37.13 -23.19
CA VAL A 395 -15.45 -37.15 -23.73
C VAL A 395 -15.39 -38.11 -24.94
N ALA A 396 -15.03 -37.57 -26.12
CA ALA A 396 -15.12 -38.25 -27.41
C ALA A 396 -14.12 -39.42 -27.55
N ALA A 397 -12.90 -39.18 -27.08
CA ALA A 397 -11.81 -40.12 -26.95
C ALA A 397 -11.07 -39.80 -25.64
N GLY A 398 -10.48 -40.80 -24.98
CA GLY A 398 -9.78 -40.60 -23.71
C GLY A 398 -8.82 -39.41 -23.79
N SER A 399 -8.89 -38.51 -22.82
CA SER A 399 -8.18 -37.23 -22.84
C SER A 399 -7.51 -36.94 -21.49
N VAL A 400 -6.66 -35.93 -21.44
CA VAL A 400 -5.93 -35.55 -20.23
C VAL A 400 -6.22 -34.10 -19.90
N LEU A 401 -6.66 -33.87 -18.68
CA LEU A 401 -6.86 -32.55 -18.11
C LEU A 401 -5.53 -31.89 -17.80
N ARG A 402 -5.45 -30.59 -18.04
CA ARG A 402 -4.23 -29.80 -17.84
C ARG A 402 -4.44 -28.66 -16.88
N SER A 403 -3.37 -28.28 -16.18
CA SER A 403 -3.38 -27.16 -15.23
C SER A 403 -3.53 -25.78 -15.89
N ALA A 404 -3.26 -25.66 -17.18
CA ALA A 404 -3.40 -24.45 -17.98
C ALA A 404 -3.87 -24.79 -19.42
N PRO A 405 -4.47 -23.85 -20.16
CA PRO A 405 -4.92 -24.11 -21.52
C PRO A 405 -3.75 -24.42 -22.47
N GLY A 406 -4.03 -25.26 -23.46
CA GLY A 406 -3.05 -25.66 -24.47
C GLY A 406 -2.13 -26.77 -24.00
N THR A 407 -1.05 -27.01 -24.74
CA THR A 407 -0.11 -28.13 -24.47
C THR A 407 0.93 -27.82 -23.41
N LEU A 408 1.07 -26.55 -23.02
CA LEU A 408 2.03 -26.07 -22.02
C LEU A 408 1.60 -26.39 -20.58
N GLY A 409 0.31 -26.63 -20.33
CA GLY A 409 -0.18 -27.03 -19.02
C GLY A 409 0.25 -28.46 -18.67
N ALA A 410 0.70 -28.66 -17.43
CA ALA A 410 1.03 -29.99 -16.93
C ALA A 410 -0.21 -30.88 -16.92
N ALA A 411 -0.04 -32.15 -17.31
CA ALA A 411 -1.07 -33.17 -17.16
C ALA A 411 -1.43 -33.33 -15.69
N THR A 412 -2.73 -33.38 -15.38
CA THR A 412 -3.24 -33.46 -14.01
C THR A 412 -4.02 -34.74 -13.79
N GLU A 413 -5.13 -34.92 -14.51
CA GLU A 413 -5.97 -36.12 -14.44
C GLU A 413 -6.32 -36.62 -15.85
N SER A 414 -6.69 -37.89 -15.95
CA SER A 414 -7.15 -38.50 -17.20
C SER A 414 -8.67 -38.66 -17.17
N LEU A 415 -9.31 -38.40 -18.30
CA LEU A 415 -10.74 -38.62 -18.51
C LEU A 415 -10.95 -39.77 -19.48
N ALA A 416 -11.82 -40.70 -19.13
CA ALA A 416 -12.15 -41.84 -19.97
C ALA A 416 -13.10 -41.44 -21.11
N ARG A 417 -13.06 -42.19 -22.21
CA ARG A 417 -14.05 -42.05 -23.29
C ARG A 417 -15.46 -42.29 -22.73
N GLY A 418 -16.40 -41.42 -23.10
CA GLY A 418 -17.80 -41.49 -22.66
C GLY A 418 -18.06 -40.86 -21.29
N GLU A 419 -17.02 -40.46 -20.57
CA GLU A 419 -17.16 -39.76 -19.29
C GLU A 419 -17.81 -38.39 -19.51
N VAL A 420 -18.85 -38.08 -18.74
CA VAL A 420 -19.61 -36.85 -18.87
C VAL A 420 -19.07 -35.81 -17.89
N VAL A 421 -18.56 -34.71 -18.43
CA VAL A 421 -17.99 -33.62 -17.64
C VAL A 421 -18.77 -32.32 -17.84
N PRO A 422 -18.99 -31.53 -16.77
CA PRO A 422 -19.53 -30.19 -16.90
C PRO A 422 -18.49 -29.26 -17.52
N VAL A 423 -18.89 -28.58 -18.58
CA VAL A 423 -18.10 -27.52 -19.21
C VAL A 423 -18.41 -26.20 -18.52
N LEU A 424 -17.37 -25.57 -17.98
CA LEU A 424 -17.48 -24.39 -17.13
C LEU A 424 -17.10 -23.09 -17.83
N GLY A 425 -16.41 -23.14 -18.97
CA GLY A 425 -16.03 -21.94 -19.70
C GLY A 425 -15.25 -22.29 -20.97
N ARG A 426 -15.10 -21.30 -21.85
CA ARG A 426 -14.42 -21.44 -23.15
C ARG A 426 -13.34 -20.39 -23.31
N TYR A 427 -12.17 -20.78 -23.79
CA TYR A 427 -11.07 -19.85 -24.09
C TYR A 427 -10.34 -20.31 -25.35
N GLY A 428 -10.61 -19.65 -26.48
CA GLY A 428 -10.15 -20.12 -27.78
C GLY A 428 -10.73 -21.51 -28.10
N ASN A 429 -9.87 -22.45 -28.49
CA ASN A 429 -10.23 -23.86 -28.73
C ASN A 429 -10.17 -24.73 -27.46
N GLN A 430 -9.93 -24.14 -26.29
CA GLN A 430 -9.83 -24.85 -25.02
C GLN A 430 -11.10 -24.62 -24.19
N VAL A 431 -11.44 -25.63 -23.38
CA VAL A 431 -12.53 -25.58 -22.41
C VAL A 431 -12.01 -25.85 -21.02
N LEU A 432 -12.57 -25.13 -20.04
CA LEU A 432 -12.39 -25.45 -18.63
C LEU A 432 -13.50 -26.40 -18.21
N VAL A 433 -13.16 -27.53 -17.61
CA VAL A 433 -14.11 -28.54 -17.14
C VAL A 433 -13.88 -28.89 -15.68
N ARG A 434 -14.86 -29.53 -15.04
CA ARG A 434 -14.70 -30.13 -13.70
C ARG A 434 -14.63 -31.65 -13.84
N HIS A 435 -13.55 -32.25 -13.35
CA HIS A 435 -13.46 -33.69 -13.20
C HIS A 435 -14.38 -34.17 -12.06
N PRO A 436 -14.85 -35.44 -12.05
CA PRO A 436 -15.62 -36.00 -10.93
C PRO A 436 -14.93 -35.93 -9.56
N SER A 437 -13.58 -35.91 -9.52
CA SER A 437 -12.79 -35.67 -8.29
C SER A 437 -12.98 -34.25 -7.73
N GLY A 438 -13.60 -33.36 -8.50
CA GLY A 438 -13.80 -31.94 -8.16
C GLY A 438 -12.72 -31.03 -8.74
N LEU A 439 -11.62 -31.57 -9.26
CA LEU A 439 -10.54 -30.79 -9.85
C LEU A 439 -11.00 -30.06 -11.12
N LEU A 440 -10.51 -28.83 -11.27
CA LEU A 440 -10.69 -28.04 -12.47
C LEU A 440 -9.52 -28.28 -13.41
N GLY A 441 -9.81 -28.48 -14.70
CA GLY A 441 -8.79 -28.75 -15.70
C GLY A 441 -9.16 -28.28 -17.10
N TRP A 442 -8.14 -28.03 -17.90
CA TRP A 442 -8.25 -27.60 -19.28
C TRP A 442 -8.14 -28.78 -20.24
N MET A 443 -8.94 -28.77 -21.30
CA MET A 443 -8.82 -29.70 -22.42
C MET A 443 -9.25 -29.04 -23.74
N GLY A 444 -8.88 -29.66 -24.85
CA GLY A 444 -9.33 -29.23 -26.17
C GLY A 444 -10.82 -29.47 -26.38
N SER A 445 -11.51 -28.48 -26.94
CA SER A 445 -12.95 -28.56 -27.24
C SER A 445 -13.28 -29.69 -28.23
N GLU A 446 -12.34 -30.05 -29.11
CA GLU A 446 -12.42 -31.15 -30.06
C GLU A 446 -12.48 -32.53 -29.38
N SER A 447 -12.10 -32.63 -28.11
CA SER A 447 -12.17 -33.86 -27.32
C SER A 447 -13.56 -34.11 -26.71
N LEU A 448 -14.55 -33.27 -26.99
CA LEU A 448 -15.91 -33.38 -26.47
C LEU A 448 -16.93 -33.66 -27.57
N VAL A 449 -17.88 -34.56 -27.30
CA VAL A 449 -19.11 -34.72 -28.07
C VAL A 449 -20.21 -33.95 -27.36
N VAL A 450 -20.72 -32.90 -27.99
CA VAL A 450 -21.94 -32.24 -27.52
C VAL A 450 -23.08 -33.22 -27.76
N SER A 451 -23.71 -33.73 -26.70
CA SER A 451 -24.90 -34.56 -26.82
C SER A 451 -25.98 -33.72 -27.49
N GLY A 452 -26.25 -34.00 -28.78
CA GLY A 452 -27.31 -33.35 -29.52
C GLY A 452 -28.65 -33.62 -28.84
N GLY A 453 -29.32 -32.55 -28.41
CA GLY A 453 -30.77 -32.54 -28.36
C GLY A 453 -31.30 -32.93 -29.76
N GLY A 454 -32.31 -33.78 -29.77
CA GLY A 454 -32.73 -34.56 -30.93
C GLY A 454 -32.82 -33.79 -32.23
N VAL A 455 -32.36 -34.47 -33.29
CA VAL A 455 -32.86 -34.31 -34.64
C VAL A 455 -34.38 -34.41 -34.59
N ALA A 456 -35.08 -33.30 -34.80
CA ALA A 456 -36.43 -33.32 -35.33
C ALA A 456 -36.32 -32.93 -36.80
N GLY A 457 -36.08 -33.93 -37.64
CA GLY A 457 -36.36 -33.84 -39.06
C GLY A 457 -37.46 -34.83 -39.38
N VAL A 458 -38.67 -34.33 -39.67
CA VAL A 458 -39.62 -34.96 -40.59
C VAL A 458 -40.46 -33.85 -41.24
N GLN A 459 -40.28 -33.75 -42.56
CA GLN A 459 -41.01 -32.98 -43.60
C GLN A 459 -40.84 -31.46 -43.67
#